data_AF-A0A7S1VWV1-F1
#
_entry.id   AF-A0A7S1VWV1-F1
#
_cell.length_a   1.000
_cell.length_b   1.000
_cell.length_c   1.000
_cell.angle_alpha   90.00
_cell.angle_beta   90.00
_cell.angle_gamma   90.00
#
_symmetry.space_group_name_H-M   'P 1'
#
loop_
_entity.id
_entity.type
_entity.pdbx_description
1 polymer ?
#
loop_
_entity_poly.entity_id
_entity_poly.type
_entity_poly.pdbx_seq_one_letter_code
_entity_poly.pdbx_strand_id
1 'polypeptide(L)'
;RYLKRGVSEQGKVANDVEHEQILHDEGASHNPGGAFSSFLQVRGSIPTFWTQESSVTMPKPPIELNRVDPTYRATQAHFEELLKRYGSPIVVLDLVKQSEKREREVRVGNEFRHAIDYINTSIDDPRHAIRYCALDYSHISKHRHLDVSTSLNEVSTWSVNQTGFFCSSPSWKIVDG
;
A
#
# COMPACT_ATOMS: atom_id res chain seq x y z
N ARG A 1 7.82 -2.80 -23.45
CA ARG A 1 7.39 -2.75 -22.03
C ARG A 1 6.01 -3.42 -21.95
N TYR A 2 5.85 -4.47 -21.14
CA TYR A 2 4.53 -5.10 -20.97
C TYR A 2 3.60 -4.15 -20.20
N LEU A 3 2.46 -3.79 -20.78
CA LEU A 3 1.44 -2.91 -20.18
C LEU A 3 0.52 -3.71 -19.25
N LYS A 4 1.11 -4.46 -18.32
CA LYS A 4 0.34 -5.27 -17.36
C LYS A 4 -0.01 -4.46 -16.11
N ARG A 5 -1.22 -4.67 -15.61
CA ARG A 5 -1.76 -4.16 -14.35
C ARG A 5 -2.44 -5.33 -13.63
N GLY A 6 -2.74 -5.12 -12.36
CA GLY A 6 -3.36 -6.12 -11.50
C GLY A 6 -2.37 -7.18 -11.00
N VAL A 7 -2.95 -8.28 -10.54
CA VAL A 7 -2.26 -9.44 -9.96
C VAL A 7 -2.26 -10.64 -10.93
N SER A 8 -1.24 -11.49 -10.85
CA SER A 8 -1.24 -12.81 -11.46
C SER A 8 -1.94 -13.85 -10.58
N GLU A 9 -2.19 -15.06 -11.09
CA GLU A 9 -2.77 -16.14 -10.28
C GLU A 9 -1.89 -16.55 -9.08
N GLN A 10 -0.59 -16.27 -9.16
CA GLN A 10 0.39 -16.56 -8.10
C GLN A 10 0.55 -15.40 -7.11
N GLY A 11 -0.33 -14.40 -7.13
CA GLY A 11 -0.25 -13.25 -6.21
C GLY A 11 0.85 -12.24 -6.54
N LYS A 12 1.44 -12.30 -7.75
CA LYS A 12 2.48 -11.34 -8.17
C LYS A 12 1.86 -10.15 -8.87
N VAL A 13 2.04 -8.95 -8.31
CA VAL A 13 1.48 -7.71 -8.86
C VAL A 13 2.41 -7.09 -9.89
N ALA A 14 1.82 -6.42 -10.88
CA ALA A 14 2.60 -5.60 -11.81
C ALA A 14 3.15 -4.34 -11.12
N ASN A 15 4.27 -3.82 -11.64
CA ASN A 15 4.92 -2.60 -11.12
C ASN A 15 5.24 -2.67 -9.61
N ASP A 16 5.61 -3.84 -9.11
CA ASP A 16 6.09 -4.05 -7.74
C ASP A 16 7.47 -3.40 -7.56
N VAL A 17 7.56 -2.46 -6.63
CA VAL A 17 8.75 -1.65 -6.36
C VAL A 17 8.91 -1.53 -4.85
N GLU A 18 10.11 -1.85 -4.39
CA GLU A 18 10.56 -1.60 -3.03
C GLU A 18 11.40 -0.33 -3.02
N HIS A 19 11.10 0.57 -2.09
CA HIS A 19 11.87 1.79 -1.85
C HIS A 19 12.34 1.81 -0.40
N GLU A 20 13.65 1.86 -0.22
CA GLU A 20 14.29 1.90 1.09
C GLU A 20 15.04 3.22 1.26
N GLN A 21 14.73 3.95 2.33
CA GLN A 21 15.49 5.14 2.73
C GLN A 21 16.36 4.78 3.92
N ILE A 22 17.68 4.90 3.74
CA ILE A 22 18.68 4.62 4.77
C ILE A 22 19.29 5.94 5.23
N LEU A 23 19.38 6.13 6.55
CA LEU A 23 20.03 7.26 7.21
C LEU A 23 21.19 6.74 8.07
N HIS A 24 22.32 7.46 8.04
CA HIS A 24 23.47 7.22 8.89
C HIS A 24 23.78 8.48 9.68
N ASP A 25 23.71 8.39 11.00
CA ASP A 25 24.02 9.47 11.94
C ASP A 25 25.31 9.16 12.68
N GLU A 26 26.41 9.80 12.26
CA GLU A 26 27.73 9.70 12.90
C GLU A 26 27.79 10.44 14.24
N GLY A 27 26.84 11.34 14.52
CA GLY A 27 26.80 12.18 15.71
C GLY A 27 26.18 11.52 16.94
N ALA A 28 25.68 10.28 16.81
CA ALA A 28 25.12 9.52 17.92
C ALA A 28 26.22 9.20 18.96
N SER A 29 26.40 10.11 19.93
CA SER A 29 27.47 10.21 20.94
C SER A 29 27.83 8.92 21.70
N HIS A 30 27.03 7.86 21.58
CA HIS A 30 27.20 6.60 22.31
C HIS A 30 27.60 5.42 21.42
N ASN A 31 27.70 5.60 20.09
CA ASN A 31 28.15 4.56 19.16
C ASN A 31 29.33 5.06 18.31
N PRO A 32 30.56 4.54 18.49
CA PRO A 32 31.73 4.94 17.70
C PRO A 32 31.58 4.76 16.18
N GLY A 33 30.64 3.91 15.74
CA GLY A 33 30.31 3.70 14.32
C GLY A 33 29.12 4.50 13.80
N GLY A 34 28.52 5.39 14.61
CA GLY A 34 27.26 6.07 14.30
C GLY A 34 26.04 5.14 14.39
N ALA A 35 24.85 5.68 14.14
CA ALA A 35 23.59 4.94 14.12
C ALA A 35 23.02 4.90 12.70
N PHE A 36 22.68 3.71 12.23
CA PHE A 36 21.90 3.50 11.01
C PHE A 36 20.42 3.37 11.33
N SER A 37 19.59 4.01 10.51
CA SER A 37 18.14 3.79 10.45
C SER A 37 17.73 3.48 9.02
N SER A 38 16.70 2.65 8.84
CA SER A 38 16.14 2.35 7.53
C SER A 38 14.61 2.29 7.57
N PHE A 39 13.96 2.90 6.58
CA PHE A 39 12.52 2.84 6.38
C PHE A 39 12.19 2.36 4.98
N LEU A 40 11.32 1.35 4.88
CA LEU A 40 10.97 0.67 3.65
C LEU A 40 9.51 0.91 3.30
N GLN A 41 9.25 1.21 2.03
CA GLN A 41 7.91 1.31 1.46
C GLN A 41 7.80 0.43 0.22
N VAL A 42 6.67 -0.25 0.07
CA VAL A 42 6.36 -1.03 -1.13
C VAL A 42 5.29 -0.30 -1.92
N ARG A 43 5.46 -0.25 -3.24
CA ARG A 43 4.48 0.26 -4.19
C ARG A 43 4.26 -0.78 -5.27
N GLY A 44 3.01 -1.18 -5.46
CA GLY A 44 2.61 -2.11 -6.51
C GLY A 44 1.33 -1.68 -7.22
N SER A 45 0.97 -2.41 -8.27
CA SER A 45 -0.40 -2.37 -8.78
C SER A 45 -1.37 -2.93 -7.73
N ILE A 46 -2.61 -2.43 -7.74
CA ILE A 46 -3.70 -2.97 -6.90
C ILE A 46 -3.82 -4.48 -7.15
N PRO A 47 -3.78 -5.32 -6.09
CA PRO A 47 -3.68 -6.78 -6.18
C PRO A 47 -5.01 -7.47 -6.51
N THR A 48 -5.74 -6.97 -7.50
CA THR A 48 -6.96 -7.56 -8.04
C THR A 48 -6.80 -7.84 -9.53
N PHE A 49 -7.71 -8.63 -10.12
CA PHE A 49 -7.71 -8.86 -11.56
C PHE A 49 -8.34 -7.67 -12.28
N TRP A 50 -7.48 -6.78 -12.79
CA TRP A 50 -7.94 -5.62 -13.56
C TRP A 50 -6.98 -5.23 -14.67
N THR A 51 -7.54 -4.64 -15.72
CA THR A 51 -6.82 -4.14 -16.89
C THR A 51 -7.21 -2.72 -17.24
N GLN A 52 -6.35 -2.09 -18.01
CA GLN A 52 -6.59 -0.79 -18.61
C GLN A 52 -5.81 -0.75 -19.92
N GLU A 53 -6.50 -1.01 -21.02
CA GLU A 53 -5.89 -0.99 -22.34
C GLU A 53 -5.60 0.45 -22.76
N SER A 54 -4.32 0.75 -23.02
CA SER A 54 -3.95 2.09 -23.50
C SER A 54 -4.53 2.33 -24.89
N SER A 55 -5.16 3.48 -25.08
CA SER A 55 -5.65 3.92 -26.38
C SER A 55 -5.04 5.27 -26.73
N VAL A 56 -4.53 5.40 -27.97
CA VAL A 56 -4.00 6.66 -28.50
C VAL A 56 -5.11 7.71 -28.67
N THR A 57 -6.34 7.25 -28.92
CA THR A 57 -7.50 8.11 -29.20
C THR A 57 -8.34 8.41 -27.96
N MET A 58 -8.18 7.63 -26.88
CA MET A 58 -8.94 7.80 -25.65
C MET A 58 -8.02 8.27 -24.51
N PRO A 59 -8.06 9.55 -24.10
CA PRO A 59 -7.17 10.10 -23.07
C PRO A 59 -7.28 9.41 -21.69
N LYS A 60 -8.44 8.80 -21.41
CA LYS A 60 -8.72 8.09 -20.16
C LYS A 60 -9.35 6.73 -20.47
N PRO A 61 -8.55 5.73 -20.89
CA PRO A 61 -9.07 4.40 -21.21
C PRO A 61 -9.81 3.79 -20.01
N PRO A 62 -10.86 2.98 -20.24
CA PRO A 62 -11.62 2.38 -19.16
C PRO A 62 -10.76 1.49 -18.27
N ILE A 63 -11.22 1.29 -17.04
CA ILE A 63 -10.70 0.27 -16.12
C ILE A 63 -11.72 -0.86 -16.11
N GLU A 64 -11.22 -2.08 -16.34
CA GLU A 64 -12.03 -3.28 -16.44
C GLU A 64 -11.60 -4.29 -15.40
N LEU A 65 -12.55 -4.79 -14.61
CA LEU A 65 -12.38 -5.95 -13.75
C LEU A 65 -12.60 -7.17 -14.64
N ASN A 66 -11.51 -7.79 -15.08
CA ASN A 66 -11.51 -8.76 -16.17
C ASN A 66 -11.75 -10.20 -15.70
N ARG A 67 -11.77 -10.45 -14.39
CA ARG A 67 -12.04 -11.77 -13.79
C ARG A 67 -12.66 -11.61 -12.42
N VAL A 68 -13.65 -12.47 -12.13
CA VAL A 68 -14.23 -12.62 -10.80
C VAL A 68 -13.40 -13.64 -10.01
N ASP A 69 -12.88 -13.24 -8.85
CA ASP A 69 -12.27 -14.12 -7.86
C ASP A 69 -13.08 -14.03 -6.56
N PRO A 70 -14.09 -14.89 -6.38
CA PRO A 70 -15.05 -14.76 -5.27
C PRO A 70 -14.42 -14.98 -3.89
N THR A 71 -13.22 -15.55 -3.85
CA THR A 71 -12.46 -15.86 -2.63
C THR A 71 -11.18 -15.07 -2.52
N TYR A 72 -10.91 -14.14 -3.45
CA TYR A 72 -9.72 -13.29 -3.45
C TYR A 72 -8.39 -14.06 -3.29
N ARG A 73 -8.28 -15.28 -3.84
CA ARG A 73 -7.09 -16.15 -3.67
C ARG A 73 -5.80 -15.49 -4.15
N ALA A 74 -5.85 -14.80 -5.28
CA ALA A 74 -4.65 -14.13 -5.78
C ALA A 74 -4.24 -12.95 -4.89
N THR A 75 -5.21 -12.22 -4.34
CA THR A 75 -4.98 -11.14 -3.39
C THR A 75 -4.46 -11.67 -2.05
N GLN A 76 -5.00 -12.79 -1.55
CA GLN A 76 -4.52 -13.50 -0.37
C GLN A 76 -3.04 -13.88 -0.53
N ALA A 77 -2.70 -14.59 -1.61
CA ALA A 77 -1.32 -14.98 -1.89
C ALA A 77 -0.36 -13.79 -1.97
N HIS A 78 -0.83 -12.63 -2.46
CA HIS A 78 -0.05 -11.40 -2.45
C HIS A 78 0.26 -10.93 -1.02
N PHE A 79 -0.75 -10.84 -0.15
CA PHE A 79 -0.56 -10.38 1.23
C PHE A 79 0.18 -11.39 2.11
N GLU A 80 0.01 -12.70 1.87
CA GLU A 80 0.81 -13.75 2.52
C GLU A 80 2.30 -13.56 2.24
N GLU A 81 2.67 -13.26 1.00
CA GLU A 81 4.07 -12.98 0.64
C GLU A 81 4.56 -11.68 1.27
N LEU A 82 3.75 -10.61 1.30
CA LEU A 82 4.12 -9.37 1.97
C LEU A 82 4.34 -9.59 3.47
N LEU A 83 3.44 -10.30 4.15
CA LEU A 83 3.58 -10.66 5.56
C LEU A 83 4.82 -11.51 5.82
N LYS A 84 5.11 -12.47 4.93
CA LYS A 84 6.31 -13.31 5.04
C LYS A 84 7.61 -12.49 4.90
N ARG A 85 7.61 -11.46 4.05
CA ARG A 85 8.81 -10.64 3.77
C ARG A 85 9.02 -9.52 4.77
N TYR A 86 7.94 -8.85 5.20
CA TYR A 86 8.01 -7.60 5.97
C TYR A 86 7.41 -7.70 7.37
N GLY A 87 6.76 -8.82 7.69
CA GLY A 87 6.08 -9.01 8.97
C GLY A 87 4.73 -8.30 9.04
N SER A 88 4.14 -8.40 10.24
CA SER A 88 2.88 -7.75 10.57
C SER A 88 3.13 -6.47 11.34
N PRO A 89 2.30 -5.43 11.17
CA PRO A 89 1.10 -5.36 10.33
C PRO A 89 1.39 -4.76 8.95
N ILE A 90 0.63 -5.18 7.94
CA ILE A 90 0.66 -4.53 6.62
C ILE A 90 -0.30 -3.33 6.62
N VAL A 91 0.23 -2.15 6.28
CA VAL A 91 -0.54 -0.91 6.10
C VAL A 91 -0.66 -0.59 4.61
N VAL A 92 -1.89 -0.50 4.11
CA VAL A 92 -2.23 -0.15 2.74
C VAL A 92 -2.68 1.30 2.69
N LEU A 93 -2.00 2.12 1.89
CA LEU A 93 -2.44 3.46 1.51
C LEU A 93 -2.98 3.44 0.09
N ASP A 94 -4.28 3.64 -0.05
CA ASP A 94 -4.98 3.73 -1.34
C ASP A 94 -5.31 5.18 -1.69
N LEU A 95 -4.74 5.67 -2.78
CA LEU A 95 -4.97 7.03 -3.29
C LEU A 95 -6.00 7.09 -4.43
N VAL A 96 -6.67 5.97 -4.72
CA VAL A 96 -7.75 5.91 -5.72
C VAL A 96 -8.87 6.86 -5.32
N LYS A 97 -9.45 7.55 -6.32
CA LYS A 97 -10.63 8.39 -6.10
C LYS A 97 -11.76 7.59 -5.46
N GLN A 98 -12.43 8.19 -4.48
CA GLN A 98 -13.52 7.56 -3.75
C GLN A 98 -14.89 7.93 -4.33
N SER A 99 -14.97 9.01 -5.11
CA SER A 99 -16.19 9.41 -5.81
C SER A 99 -15.89 10.00 -7.19
N GLU A 100 -16.59 9.53 -8.21
CA GLU A 100 -16.50 10.03 -9.58
C GLU A 100 -17.90 10.12 -10.21
N LYS A 101 -18.18 11.18 -10.99
CA LYS A 101 -19.44 11.29 -11.75
C LYS A 101 -19.65 10.14 -12.73
N ARG A 102 -18.55 9.63 -13.28
CA ARG A 102 -18.50 8.42 -14.10
C ARG A 102 -17.45 7.52 -13.48
N GLU A 103 -17.89 6.41 -12.91
CA GLU A 103 -17.02 5.48 -12.21
C GLU A 103 -15.96 4.92 -13.14
N ARG A 104 -14.69 5.07 -12.74
CA ARG A 104 -13.56 4.50 -13.45
C ARG A 104 -12.56 3.91 -12.47
N GLU A 105 -11.96 4.75 -11.64
CA GLU A 105 -10.98 4.33 -10.64
C GLU A 105 -11.68 3.77 -9.40
N VAL A 106 -12.84 4.33 -9.03
CA VAL A 106 -13.68 3.85 -7.92
C VAL A 106 -13.98 2.35 -8.03
N ARG A 107 -14.16 1.82 -9.25
CA ARG A 107 -14.44 0.40 -9.49
C ARG A 107 -13.34 -0.52 -8.95
N VAL A 108 -12.08 -0.21 -9.26
CA VAL A 108 -10.95 -1.03 -8.81
C VAL A 108 -10.61 -0.77 -7.34
N GLY A 109 -10.82 0.45 -6.84
CA GLY A 109 -10.68 0.77 -5.42
C GLY A 109 -11.70 0.02 -4.55
N ASN A 110 -12.96 -0.04 -4.97
CA ASN A 110 -14.00 -0.79 -4.26
C ASN A 110 -13.72 -2.30 -4.28
N GLU A 111 -13.33 -2.86 -5.43
CA GLU A 111 -12.95 -4.26 -5.52
C GLU A 111 -11.79 -4.60 -4.58
N PHE A 112 -10.80 -3.72 -4.48
CA PHE A 112 -9.68 -3.91 -3.58
C PHE A 112 -10.10 -3.82 -2.11
N ARG A 113 -10.94 -2.85 -1.75
CA ARG A 113 -11.49 -2.75 -0.39
C ARG A 113 -12.24 -4.03 0.01
N HIS A 114 -13.13 -4.53 -0.86
CA HIS A 114 -13.83 -5.79 -0.61
C HIS A 114 -12.88 -6.96 -0.42
N ALA A 115 -11.79 -7.02 -1.20
CA ALA A 115 -10.76 -8.04 -1.03
C ALA A 115 -10.10 -7.96 0.35
N ILE A 116 -9.72 -6.77 0.80
CA ILE A 116 -9.14 -6.57 2.14
C ILE A 116 -10.12 -6.96 3.24
N ASP A 117 -11.38 -6.50 3.15
CA ASP A 117 -12.42 -6.81 4.12
C ASP A 117 -12.64 -8.32 4.21
N TYR A 118 -12.71 -9.00 3.06
CA TYR A 118 -12.83 -10.47 2.99
C TYR A 118 -11.64 -11.17 3.63
N ILE A 119 -10.41 -10.77 3.31
CA ILE A 119 -9.19 -11.38 3.88
C ILE A 119 -9.17 -11.21 5.40
N ASN A 120 -9.49 -10.02 5.89
CA ASN A 120 -9.51 -9.72 7.32
C ASN A 120 -10.54 -10.56 8.09
N THR A 121 -11.59 -11.11 7.44
CA THR A 121 -12.51 -12.06 8.11
C THR A 121 -11.84 -13.38 8.52
N SER A 122 -10.71 -13.71 7.90
CA SER A 122 -9.94 -14.94 8.16
C SER A 122 -8.75 -14.72 9.10
N ILE A 123 -8.58 -13.51 9.65
CA ILE A 123 -7.50 -13.15 10.56
C ILE A 123 -8.08 -13.02 11.97
N ASP A 124 -7.73 -13.97 12.85
CA ASP A 124 -8.31 -14.05 14.20
C ASP A 124 -7.84 -12.91 15.12
N ASP A 125 -6.57 -12.52 15.04
CA ASP A 125 -6.00 -11.45 15.84
C ASP A 125 -6.06 -10.11 15.10
N PRO A 126 -6.85 -9.13 15.56
CA PRO A 126 -6.96 -7.82 14.92
C PRO A 126 -5.64 -7.06 14.80
N ARG A 127 -4.62 -7.42 15.61
CA ARG A 127 -3.28 -6.82 15.51
C ARG A 127 -2.59 -7.17 14.20
N HIS A 128 -2.91 -8.32 13.62
CA HIS A 128 -2.37 -8.83 12.36
C HIS A 128 -3.25 -8.52 11.14
N ALA A 129 -4.43 -7.92 11.35
CA ALA A 129 -5.30 -7.52 10.25
C ALA A 129 -4.62 -6.48 9.34
N ILE A 130 -4.90 -6.57 8.03
CA ILE A 130 -4.42 -5.61 7.05
C ILE A 130 -5.11 -4.28 7.30
N ARG A 131 -4.34 -3.22 7.53
CA ARG A 131 -4.84 -1.88 7.84
C ARG A 131 -4.98 -1.10 6.54
N TYR A 132 -6.21 -0.81 6.15
CA TYR A 132 -6.51 -0.10 4.90
C TYR A 132 -6.88 1.36 5.16
N CYS A 133 -6.18 2.28 4.50
CA CYS A 133 -6.43 3.71 4.54
C CYS A 133 -6.66 4.22 3.11
N ALA A 134 -7.87 4.71 2.84
CA ALA A 134 -8.19 5.38 1.59
C ALA A 134 -8.09 6.89 1.77
N LEU A 135 -7.27 7.54 0.95
CA LEU A 135 -7.10 8.99 0.92
C LEU A 135 -7.45 9.50 -0.47
N ASP A 136 -8.61 10.15 -0.63
CA ASP A 136 -9.00 10.75 -1.91
C ASP A 136 -8.17 12.00 -2.20
N TYR A 137 -6.95 11.78 -2.69
CA TYR A 137 -6.01 12.84 -3.03
C TYR A 137 -6.63 13.85 -4.01
N SER A 138 -7.41 13.37 -4.98
CA SER A 138 -8.04 14.22 -5.99
C SER A 138 -9.10 15.15 -5.43
N HIS A 139 -9.82 14.71 -4.40
CA HIS A 139 -10.79 15.53 -3.68
C HIS A 139 -10.07 16.60 -2.86
N ILE A 140 -9.10 16.19 -2.04
CA ILE A 140 -8.32 17.07 -1.17
C ILE A 140 -7.62 18.16 -1.99
N SER A 141 -6.92 17.77 -3.06
CA SER A 141 -6.14 18.70 -3.88
C SER A 141 -6.98 19.77 -4.62
N LYS A 142 -8.30 19.59 -4.73
CA LYS A 142 -9.22 20.51 -5.43
C LYS A 142 -10.03 21.38 -4.48
N HIS A 143 -10.01 21.10 -3.19
CA HIS A 143 -10.76 21.86 -2.20
C HIS A 143 -9.87 22.90 -1.53
N ARG A 144 -10.29 24.16 -1.60
CA ARG A 144 -9.52 25.32 -1.12
C ARG A 144 -9.22 25.33 0.38
N HIS A 145 -9.98 24.56 1.15
CA HIS A 145 -9.86 24.48 2.61
C HIS A 145 -9.18 23.21 3.11
N LEU A 146 -8.80 22.31 2.20
CA LEU A 146 -8.09 21.09 2.55
C LEU A 146 -6.63 21.22 2.11
N ASP A 147 -5.72 20.71 2.93
CA ASP A 147 -4.30 20.69 2.62
C ASP A 147 -3.82 19.24 2.47
N VAL A 148 -3.28 18.95 1.29
CA VAL A 148 -2.71 17.65 0.94
C VAL A 148 -1.55 17.30 1.86
N SER A 149 -0.70 18.28 2.21
CA SER A 149 0.50 18.03 3.01
C SER A 149 0.10 17.60 4.42
N THR A 150 -0.87 18.29 5.01
CA THR A 150 -1.44 17.95 6.33
C THR A 150 -2.04 16.55 6.32
N SER A 151 -2.91 16.23 5.35
CA SER A 151 -3.52 14.89 5.29
C SER A 151 -2.50 13.77 5.05
N LEU A 152 -1.49 14.01 4.19
CA LEU A 152 -0.41 13.04 4.00
C LEU A 152 0.44 12.87 5.26
N ASN A 153 0.68 13.97 6.01
CA ASN A 153 1.43 13.94 7.25
C ASN A 153 0.68 13.18 8.37
N GLU A 154 -0.64 13.32 8.44
CA GLU A 154 -1.48 12.54 9.35
C GLU A 154 -1.39 11.04 9.03
N VAL A 155 -1.54 10.67 7.76
CA VAL A 155 -1.43 9.27 7.30
C VAL A 155 -0.02 8.72 7.52
N SER A 156 1.03 9.51 7.28
CA SER A 156 2.41 9.06 7.49
C SER A 156 2.74 8.87 8.97
N THR A 157 2.28 9.79 9.82
CA THR A 157 2.46 9.66 11.28
C THR A 157 1.75 8.42 11.79
N TRP A 158 0.52 8.19 11.34
CA TRP A 158 -0.23 6.98 11.67
C TRP A 158 0.50 5.72 11.18
N SER A 159 0.93 5.66 9.92
CA SER A 159 1.55 4.45 9.35
C SER A 159 2.89 4.11 10.01
N VAL A 160 3.73 5.10 10.31
CA VAL A 160 5.00 4.90 11.03
C VAL A 160 4.73 4.44 12.47
N ASN A 161 3.73 4.98 13.16
CA ASN A 161 3.36 4.49 14.50
C ASN A 161 2.84 3.04 14.48
N GLN A 162 2.34 2.55 13.35
CA GLN A 162 1.85 1.19 13.18
C GLN A 162 2.95 0.18 12.82
N THR A 163 3.97 0.60 12.07
CA THR A 163 4.97 -0.29 11.43
C THR A 163 6.39 -0.08 11.94
N GLY A 164 6.69 1.13 12.41
CA GLY A 164 8.03 1.55 12.81
C GLY A 164 9.00 1.63 11.64
N PHE A 165 10.29 1.62 11.98
CA PHE A 165 11.41 1.60 11.03
C PHE A 165 12.60 0.89 11.70
N PHE A 166 13.56 0.41 10.93
CA PHE A 166 14.76 -0.18 11.50
C PHE A 166 15.64 0.91 12.13
N CYS A 167 16.17 0.68 13.33
CA CYS A 167 17.18 1.54 13.94
C CYS A 167 18.19 0.68 14.71
N SER A 168 19.48 0.90 14.43
CA SER A 168 20.59 0.18 15.06
C SER A 168 20.95 0.71 16.44
N SER A 169 20.63 1.98 16.78
CA SER A 169 20.91 2.58 18.09
C SER A 169 20.06 3.83 18.39
N PRO A 170 19.42 3.96 19.57
CA PRO A 170 19.26 2.89 20.55
C PRO A 170 18.49 1.74 19.90
N SER A 171 18.76 0.49 20.28
CA SER A 171 18.05 -0.66 19.74
C SER A 171 16.57 -0.55 20.12
N TRP A 172 15.77 0.16 19.32
CA TRP A 172 14.34 0.09 19.39
C TRP A 172 14.03 -1.34 18.96
N LYS A 173 13.63 -2.16 19.93
CA LYS A 173 13.30 -3.55 19.68
C LYS A 173 12.15 -3.55 18.68
N ILE A 174 12.34 -4.19 17.54
CA ILE A 174 11.24 -4.95 16.94
C ILE A 174 10.91 -6.00 18.01
N VAL A 175 9.95 -5.69 18.88
CA VAL A 175 9.41 -6.64 19.84
C VAL A 175 8.56 -7.59 19.00
N ASP A 176 9.18 -8.71 18.64
CA ASP A 176 8.58 -9.96 18.18
C ASP A 176 7.49 -9.79 17.11
N GLY A 177 7.90 -9.94 15.85
CA GLY A 177 7.00 -10.15 14.72
C GLY A 177 6.33 -11.52 14.75
#